data_AF-A0A978SFE6-F1
#
_entry.id   AF-A0A978SFE6-F1
#
_cell.length_a   1.000
_cell.length_b   1.000
_cell.length_c   1.000
_cell.angle_alpha   90.00
_cell.angle_beta   90.00
_cell.angle_gamma   90.00
#
_symmetry.space_group_name_H-M   'P 1'
#
loop_
_entity.id
_entity.type
_entity.pdbx_description
1 polymer ?
#
loop_
_entity_poly.entity_id
_entity_poly.type
_entity_poly.pdbx_seq_one_letter_code
_entity_poly.pdbx_strand_id
1 'polypeptide(L)' 'MARFGKKSLRNQPEIYSEVKVRTSIALTPTARLLIDELAKSFDLSRSELIERIARGEFEIKHAKANK' A
#
# COMPACT_ATOMS: atom_id res chain seq x y z
N MET A 1 -13.82 -22.70 -19.74
CA MET A 1 -14.26 -22.32 -18.37
C MET A 1 -13.12 -21.57 -17.69
N ALA A 2 -13.27 -20.27 -17.42
CA ALA A 2 -12.26 -19.47 -16.70
C ALA A 2 -12.51 -19.61 -15.18
N ARG A 3 -11.53 -20.17 -14.45
CA ARG A 3 -11.60 -20.47 -13.00
C ARG A 3 -11.07 -19.28 -12.17
N PHE A 4 -11.73 -19.05 -11.02
CA PHE A 4 -11.40 -18.22 -9.84
C PHE A 4 -10.32 -17.13 -9.97
N GLY A 5 -10.68 -15.86 -9.68
CA GLY A 5 -9.72 -14.76 -9.48
C GLY A 5 -9.67 -13.65 -10.54
N LYS A 6 -10.78 -13.27 -11.18
CA LYS A 6 -10.78 -12.14 -12.12
C LYS A 6 -11.26 -10.83 -11.49
N LYS A 7 -10.34 -9.87 -11.33
CA LYS A 7 -10.55 -8.52 -11.88
C LYS A 7 -9.55 -8.32 -13.02
N SER A 8 -10.09 -8.15 -14.22
CA SER A 8 -9.33 -7.77 -15.41
C SER A 8 -8.93 -6.31 -15.31
N LEU A 9 -7.64 -6.01 -15.17
CA LEU A 9 -7.06 -4.79 -15.73
C LEU A 9 -5.85 -5.16 -16.58
N ARG A 10 -5.96 -4.76 -17.84
CA ARG A 10 -5.00 -4.99 -18.92
C ARG A 10 -3.62 -4.48 -18.49
N ASN A 11 -2.59 -5.34 -18.60
CA ASN A 11 -1.15 -5.03 -18.58
C ASN A 11 -0.38 -4.87 -17.25
N GLN A 12 -0.78 -5.47 -16.12
CA GLN A 12 0.19 -5.69 -15.02
C GLN A 12 0.02 -7.04 -14.34
N PRO A 13 1.11 -7.76 -14.00
CA PRO A 13 1.05 -8.88 -13.08
C PRO A 13 0.63 -8.34 -11.71
N GLU A 14 -0.47 -8.83 -11.15
CA GLU A 14 -0.74 -8.63 -9.73
C GLU A 14 0.42 -9.28 -8.97
N ILE A 15 1.16 -8.47 -8.20
CA ILE A 15 2.36 -8.94 -7.45
C ILE A 15 1.94 -10.04 -6.45
N TYR A 16 0.68 -10.01 -6.02
CA TYR A 16 0.10 -10.93 -5.04
C TYR A 16 -1.03 -11.75 -5.66
N SER A 17 -1.20 -12.99 -5.19
CA SER A 17 -2.27 -13.90 -5.64
C SER A 17 -3.67 -13.51 -5.12
N GLU A 18 -3.76 -12.45 -4.31
CA GLU A 18 -4.98 -11.96 -3.69
C GLU A 18 -5.51 -10.73 -4.42
N VAL A 19 -6.82 -10.69 -4.66
CA VAL A 19 -7.47 -9.53 -5.28
C VAL A 19 -7.65 -8.43 -4.23
N LYS A 20 -7.17 -7.23 -4.55
CA LYS A 20 -7.31 -6.05 -3.69
C LYS A 20 -8.78 -5.71 -3.41
N VAL A 21 -9.13 -5.61 -2.13
CA VAL A 21 -10.47 -5.20 -1.66
C VAL A 21 -10.46 -3.74 -1.25
N ARG A 22 -11.56 -3.03 -1.53
CA ARG A 22 -11.70 -1.61 -1.19
C ARG A 22 -11.86 -1.46 0.33
N THR A 23 -10.88 -0.85 0.98
CA THR A 23 -10.85 -0.63 2.43
C THR A 23 -10.70 0.86 2.73
N SER A 24 -11.36 1.36 3.78
CA SER A 24 -11.23 2.75 4.25
C SER A 24 -10.39 2.79 5.52
N ILE A 25 -9.48 3.76 5.62
CA ILE A 25 -8.65 3.99 6.81
C ILE A 25 -8.78 5.48 7.16
N ALA A 26 -9.18 5.77 8.40
CA ALA A 26 -9.20 7.13 8.92
C ALA A 26 -7.79 7.55 9.36
N LEU A 27 -7.31 8.69 8.85
CA LEU A 27 -5.99 9.24 9.13
C LEU A 27 -6.11 10.74 9.39
N THR A 28 -5.19 11.28 10.19
CA THR A 28 -5.08 12.74 10.31
C THR A 28 -4.63 13.35 8.97
N PRO A 29 -4.98 14.62 8.68
CA PRO A 29 -4.54 15.27 7.44
C PRO A 29 -3.02 15.24 7.25
N THR A 30 -2.27 15.48 8.33
CA THR A 30 -0.81 15.43 8.34
C THR A 30 -0.28 14.05 7.99
N ALA A 31 -0.80 12.99 8.63
CA ALA A 31 -0.38 11.62 8.33
C ALA A 31 -0.67 11.25 6.87
N ARG A 32 -1.83 11.65 6.34
CA ARG A 32 -2.17 11.42 4.93
C ARG A 32 -1.17 12.08 3.98
N LEU A 33 -0.80 13.34 4.23
CA LEU A 33 0.16 14.07 3.40
C LEU A 33 1.55 13.43 3.42
N LEU A 34 2.05 13.04 4.61
CA LEU A 34 3.35 12.38 4.73
C LEU A 34 3.37 11.03 4.01
N ILE A 35 2.28 10.26 4.08
CA ILE A 35 2.16 8.99 3.34
C ILE A 35 2.12 9.26 1.82
N ASP A 36 1.41 10.30 1.38
CA ASP A 36 1.38 10.72 -0.04
C ASP A 36 2.79 11.10 -0.54
N GLU A 37 3.58 11.81 0.26
CA GLU A 37 4.97 12.18 -0.08
C GLU A 37 5.90 10.98 -0.11
N LEU A 38 5.83 10.09 0.89
CA LEU A 38 6.59 8.85 0.92
C LEU A 38 6.27 7.98 -0.29
N ALA A 39 4.98 7.82 -0.63
CA ALA A 39 4.57 7.01 -1.76
C ALA A 39 5.16 7.55 -3.08
N LYS A 40 5.17 8.88 -3.27
CA LYS A 40 5.82 9.53 -4.42
C LYS A 40 7.33 9.27 -4.48
N SER A 41 8.02 9.27 -3.34
CA SER A 41 9.48 9.02 -3.32
C SER A 41 9.86 7.60 -3.78
N PHE A 42 8.94 6.64 -3.65
CA PHE A 42 9.15 5.26 -4.11
C PHE A 42 8.48 4.95 -5.46
N ASP A 43 7.88 5.95 -6.12
CA ASP A 43 7.05 5.79 -7.32
C ASP A 43 5.91 4.76 -7.13
N LEU A 44 5.31 4.76 -5.93
CA LEU A 44 4.23 3.86 -5.55
C LEU A 44 2.92 4.61 -5.34
N SER A 45 1.80 3.89 -5.48
CA SER A 45 0.53 4.38 -4.95
C SER A 45 0.51 4.29 -3.43
N ARG A 46 -0.26 5.15 -2.76
CA ARG A 46 -0.48 5.07 -1.29
C ARG A 46 -0.84 3.67 -0.81
N SER A 47 -1.77 3.03 -1.51
CA SER A 47 -2.27 1.71 -1.14
C SER A 47 -1.21 0.62 -1.36
N GLU A 48 -0.37 0.76 -2.37
CA GLU A 48 0.75 -0.15 -2.62
C GLU A 48 1.80 0.00 -1.52
N LEU A 49 2.18 1.24 -1.18
CA LEU A 49 3.11 1.50 -0.08
C LEU A 49 2.62 0.86 1.23
N ILE A 50 1.34 1.00 1.57
CA ILE A 50 0.76 0.40 2.79
C ILE A 50 0.82 -1.13 2.74
N GLU A 51 0.50 -1.75 1.60
CA GLU A 51 0.59 -3.21 1.46
C GLU A 51 2.01 -3.72 1.63
N ARG A 52 2.99 -3.05 1.00
CA ARG A 52 4.40 -3.41 1.11
C ARG A 52 4.94 -3.24 2.53
N ILE A 53 4.54 -2.17 3.22
CA ILE A 53 4.86 -1.98 4.65
C ILE A 53 4.28 -3.14 5.47
N ALA A 54 3.01 -3.48 5.26
CA ALA A 54 2.35 -4.56 6.00
C ALA A 54 2.95 -5.95 5.69
N ARG A 55 3.47 -6.16 4.47
CA ARG A 55 4.14 -7.40 4.04
C ARG A 55 5.62 -7.46 4.41
N GLY A 56 6.16 -6.44 5.07
CA GLY A 56 7.54 -6.41 5.55
C GLY A 56 8.59 -6.09 4.49
N GLU A 57 8.18 -5.55 3.34
CA GLU A 57 9.12 -5.05 2.31
C GLU A 57 9.79 -3.73 2.72
N PHE A 58 9.26 -3.07 3.76
CA PHE A 58 9.85 -1.88 4.35
C PHE A 58 10.18 -2.13 5.83
N GLU A 59 11.36 -1.65 6.24
CA GLU A 59 11.76 -1.67 7.65
C GLU A 59 11.12 -0.48 8.39
N ILE A 60 10.24 -0.77 9.35
CA ILE A 60 9.67 0.27 10.22
C ILE A 60 10.64 0.54 11.36
N LYS A 61 11.33 1.68 11.32
CA LYS A 61 12.16 2.14 12.43
C LYS A 61 11.32 2.94 13.40
N HIS A 62 11.27 2.50 14.66
CA HIS A 62 10.63 3.26 15.71
C HIS A 62 11.64 4.23 16.33
N ALA A 63 11.56 5.51 15.98
CA ALA A 63 12.22 6.55 16.75
C ALA A 63 11.31 6.91 17.93
N LYS A 64 11.73 6.61 19.16
CA LYS A 64 11.09 7.19 20.35
C LYS A 64 11.31 8.69 20.28
N ALA A 65 10.24 9.46 20.13
CA ALA A 65 10.31 10.88 20.43
C ALA A 65 10.62 10.98 21.93
N ASN A 66 11.81 11.46 22.29
CA ASN A 66 12.07 11.88 23.66
C ASN A 66 11.08 13.00 23.96
N LYS A 67 10.12 12.71 24.82
CA LYS A 67 9.21 13.68 25.41
C LYS A 67 9.85 14.23 26.67
#